data_AF-A0A948ZF95-F1
#
_entry.id   AF-A0A948ZF95-F1
#
_cell.length_a   1.000
_cell.length_b   1.000
_cell.length_c   1.000
_cell.angle_alpha   90.00
_cell.angle_beta   90.00
_cell.angle_gamma   90.00
#
_symmetry.space_group_name_H-M   'P 1'
#
loop_
_entity.id
_entity.type
_entity.pdbx_description
1 polymer ?
#
loop_
_entity_poly.entity_id
_entity_poly.type
_entity_poly.pdbx_seq_one_letter_code
_entity_poly.pdbx_strand_id
1 'polypeptide(L)'
;GLHIGNGTYDGDFNIVFYPGSTLTAQGGNFVVDNYSSDVIKSLSLYAKLIRKSANHFYIKNNFDISNITVALDMDTTMDIVEGKNVYYDSCNFEISGVKFGATAQRYSDSVILLNGDDNICINSGILPMYVAVNGTGNCIRGSGSMNGEIILLDSDSQINLSLDGQVLKNITLNGGRCILEKDTDFGQGVQFSTTGTVQLGSSNLELGTLDTNCSCTIYFDSNQGAVDLNSMITLSGMWTFSGNCTLNGNGNILWLKPSAQINVERGSILRLLNLRIKDLSGSNIKCLDNAGTIIFMDSKTMLSGDYIFDTGKFGVNIDFEVYGTDKFIYSSPEISDIYMCSNLKFMPGTTFSYEPPIADKELIRFGGSKSKLCLNDATLHTTTTGLKLTVGMLELSGNSKIVSDATCDSEAIEFGDGINIANNFSIEPLSSAILDLSSGHFINNNVV
;
A
#
# COMPACT_ATOMS: atom_id res chain seq x y z
N GLY A 1 -45.49 19.11 -18.64
CA GLY A 1 -44.80 18.14 -17.78
C GLY A 1 -45.82 17.20 -17.18
N LEU A 2 -45.38 16.05 -16.67
CA LEU A 2 -46.21 15.12 -15.92
C LEU A 2 -45.97 15.34 -14.42
N HIS A 3 -47.04 15.44 -13.63
CA HIS A 3 -46.95 15.52 -12.16
C HIS A 3 -47.57 14.24 -11.60
N ILE A 4 -46.76 13.47 -10.87
CA ILE A 4 -47.08 12.18 -10.28
C ILE A 4 -47.26 12.41 -8.79
N GLY A 5 -48.47 12.20 -8.28
CA GLY A 5 -48.80 12.46 -6.88
C GLY A 5 -49.21 13.91 -6.57
N ASN A 6 -49.50 14.17 -5.30
CA ASN A 6 -49.84 15.50 -4.77
C ASN A 6 -49.29 15.80 -3.35
N GLY A 7 -48.41 14.94 -2.85
CA GLY A 7 -47.75 15.03 -1.55
C GLY A 7 -48.53 14.44 -0.38
N THR A 8 -49.69 13.82 -0.63
CA THR A 8 -50.55 13.22 0.40
C THR A 8 -50.74 11.73 0.15
N TYR A 9 -50.95 10.95 1.22
CA TYR A 9 -51.14 9.50 1.15
C TYR A 9 -52.25 9.08 0.16
N ASP A 10 -53.41 9.74 0.22
CA ASP A 10 -54.54 9.42 -0.67
C ASP A 10 -54.32 9.85 -2.13
N GLY A 11 -53.34 10.72 -2.37
CA GLY A 11 -52.99 11.21 -3.70
C GLY A 11 -51.83 10.47 -4.35
N ASP A 12 -51.31 9.41 -3.73
CA ASP A 12 -50.21 8.63 -4.29
C ASP A 12 -50.59 7.98 -5.63
N PHE A 13 -49.68 8.08 -6.60
CA PHE A 13 -49.81 7.46 -7.91
C PHE A 13 -48.66 6.49 -8.17
N ASN A 14 -48.96 5.23 -8.48
CA ASN A 14 -47.94 4.21 -8.72
C ASN A 14 -47.76 3.93 -10.20
N ILE A 15 -46.51 3.86 -10.65
CA ILE A 15 -46.16 3.36 -11.98
C ILE A 15 -45.62 1.93 -11.82
N VAL A 16 -46.36 0.96 -12.34
CA VAL A 16 -46.01 -0.47 -12.20
C VAL A 16 -45.44 -1.00 -13.51
N PHE A 17 -44.23 -1.53 -13.42
CA PHE A 17 -43.51 -2.18 -14.50
C PHE A 17 -43.60 -3.70 -14.38
N TYR A 18 -44.33 -4.33 -15.30
CA TYR A 18 -44.34 -5.78 -15.45
C TYR A 18 -43.05 -6.27 -16.15
N PRO A 19 -42.68 -7.56 -16.01
CA PRO A 19 -41.48 -8.09 -16.64
C PRO A 19 -41.44 -7.81 -18.15
N GLY A 20 -40.31 -7.26 -18.62
CA GLY A 20 -40.10 -6.90 -20.04
C GLY A 20 -40.79 -5.61 -20.50
N SER A 21 -41.57 -4.94 -19.64
CA SER A 21 -42.19 -3.65 -19.99
C SER A 21 -41.16 -2.54 -20.16
N THR A 22 -41.39 -1.63 -21.10
CA THR A 22 -40.52 -0.47 -21.33
C THR A 22 -41.33 0.81 -21.34
N LEU A 23 -40.96 1.78 -20.49
CA LEU A 23 -41.45 3.15 -20.53
C LEU A 23 -40.35 4.04 -21.11
N THR A 24 -40.66 4.78 -22.17
CA THR A 24 -39.74 5.77 -22.74
C THR A 24 -40.27 7.17 -22.49
N ALA A 25 -39.54 7.93 -21.68
CA ALA A 25 -39.76 9.35 -21.52
C ALA A 25 -38.99 10.09 -22.64
N GLN A 26 -39.72 10.56 -23.66
CA GLN A 26 -39.13 11.18 -24.87
C GLN A 26 -38.56 12.59 -24.64
N GLY A 27 -38.96 13.27 -23.56
CA GLY A 27 -38.51 14.61 -23.21
C GLY A 27 -39.49 15.29 -22.23
N GLY A 28 -39.06 16.40 -21.61
CA GLY A 28 -39.91 17.24 -20.78
C GLY A 28 -39.73 17.04 -19.26
N ASN A 29 -40.59 17.70 -18.49
CA ASN A 29 -40.50 17.74 -17.03
C ASN A 29 -41.41 16.70 -16.38
N PHE A 30 -40.88 15.95 -15.42
CA PHE A 30 -41.57 15.01 -14.55
C PHE A 30 -41.43 15.48 -13.11
N VAL A 31 -42.54 15.68 -12.42
CA VAL A 31 -42.55 15.99 -10.98
C VAL A 31 -43.00 14.74 -10.24
N VAL A 32 -42.19 14.28 -9.29
CA VAL A 32 -42.52 13.16 -8.40
C VAL A 32 -42.84 13.73 -7.02
N ASP A 33 -44.10 13.64 -6.62
CA ASP A 33 -44.67 14.22 -5.41
C ASP A 33 -45.63 13.21 -4.75
N ASN A 34 -45.22 11.96 -4.63
CA ASN A 34 -45.95 11.01 -3.78
C ASN A 34 -45.53 11.20 -2.31
N TYR A 35 -46.45 10.90 -1.39
CA TYR A 35 -46.15 10.73 0.02
C TYR A 35 -45.34 9.45 0.27
N SER A 36 -45.73 8.32 -0.33
CA SER A 36 -44.94 7.08 -0.30
C SER A 36 -43.69 7.18 -1.19
N SER A 37 -42.57 6.60 -0.74
CA SER A 37 -41.34 6.56 -1.53
C SER A 37 -41.38 5.56 -2.69
N ASP A 38 -42.17 4.49 -2.56
CA ASP A 38 -42.29 3.40 -3.55
C ASP A 38 -43.22 3.77 -4.73
N VAL A 39 -42.83 4.77 -5.53
CA VAL A 39 -43.62 5.30 -6.66
C VAL A 39 -43.47 4.46 -7.93
N ILE A 40 -42.24 4.00 -8.23
CA ILE A 40 -41.95 3.14 -9.38
C ILE A 40 -41.71 1.72 -8.87
N LYS A 41 -42.69 0.86 -9.15
CA LYS A 41 -42.67 -0.56 -8.75
C LYS A 41 -42.31 -1.41 -9.95
N SER A 42 -41.12 -1.98 -9.97
CA SER A 42 -40.74 -2.96 -10.98
C SER A 42 -40.75 -4.37 -10.42
N LEU A 43 -41.34 -5.29 -11.18
CA LEU A 43 -41.37 -6.71 -10.83
C LEU A 43 -40.17 -7.48 -11.40
N SER A 44 -39.27 -6.82 -12.15
CA SER A 44 -38.13 -7.48 -12.79
C SER A 44 -37.11 -6.49 -13.36
N LEU A 45 -35.82 -6.83 -13.24
CA LEU A 45 -34.71 -6.15 -13.91
C LEU A 45 -34.83 -6.09 -15.44
N TYR A 46 -35.67 -6.92 -16.06
CA TYR A 46 -35.95 -6.88 -17.50
C TYR A 46 -36.90 -5.74 -17.90
N ALA A 47 -37.57 -5.10 -16.93
CA ALA A 47 -38.30 -3.88 -17.20
C ALA A 47 -37.36 -2.69 -17.32
N LYS A 48 -37.76 -1.70 -18.13
CA LYS A 48 -36.89 -0.60 -18.52
C LYS A 48 -37.55 0.77 -18.46
N LEU A 49 -36.92 1.71 -17.76
CA LEU A 49 -37.21 3.13 -17.85
C LEU A 49 -36.13 3.79 -18.73
N ILE A 50 -36.51 4.31 -19.88
CA ILE A 50 -35.61 5.04 -20.79
C ILE A 50 -35.89 6.53 -20.66
N ARG A 51 -34.88 7.30 -20.26
CA ARG A 51 -34.92 8.77 -20.22
C ARG A 51 -34.10 9.32 -21.39
N LYS A 52 -34.79 9.89 -22.37
CA LYS A 52 -34.19 10.57 -23.53
C LYS A 52 -33.67 11.96 -23.16
N SER A 53 -32.83 12.54 -24.01
CA SER A 53 -32.29 13.90 -23.83
C SER A 53 -33.40 14.91 -23.52
N ALA A 54 -33.09 15.95 -22.73
CA ALA A 54 -34.04 16.96 -22.27
C ALA A 54 -35.16 16.44 -21.33
N ASN A 55 -34.94 15.30 -20.67
CA ASN A 55 -35.77 14.88 -19.53
C ASN A 55 -35.27 15.47 -18.22
N HIS A 56 -36.16 16.14 -17.51
CA HIS A 56 -35.90 16.69 -16.20
C HIS A 56 -36.86 16.07 -15.17
N PHE A 57 -36.30 15.45 -14.14
CA PHE A 57 -37.07 14.89 -13.02
C PHE A 57 -36.90 15.80 -11.79
N TYR A 58 -38.01 16.28 -11.23
CA TYR A 58 -38.03 17.09 -10.01
C TYR A 58 -38.68 16.29 -8.89
N ILE A 59 -37.90 15.95 -7.87
CA ILE A 59 -38.26 15.04 -6.79
C ILE A 59 -38.61 15.84 -5.54
N LYS A 60 -39.90 15.91 -5.19
CA LYS A 60 -40.42 16.70 -4.06
C LYS A 60 -40.48 15.94 -2.74
N ASN A 61 -40.48 14.61 -2.79
CA ASN A 61 -40.49 13.71 -1.64
C ASN A 61 -39.54 12.55 -1.86
N ASN A 62 -39.23 11.78 -0.80
CA ASN A 62 -38.37 10.61 -0.91
C ASN A 62 -38.88 9.69 -2.01
N PHE A 63 -37.96 9.12 -2.79
CA PHE A 63 -38.29 8.35 -3.97
C PHE A 63 -37.36 7.14 -4.09
N ASP A 64 -37.96 5.96 -3.96
CA ASP A 64 -37.26 4.69 -4.06
C ASP A 64 -37.63 4.04 -5.40
N ILE A 65 -36.63 3.47 -6.05
CA ILE A 65 -36.82 2.68 -7.26
C ILE A 65 -36.05 1.39 -7.12
N SER A 66 -36.73 0.27 -7.39
CA SER A 66 -36.16 -1.04 -7.21
C SER A 66 -36.30 -1.92 -8.44
N ASN A 67 -35.39 -2.88 -8.60
CA ASN A 67 -35.50 -3.99 -9.55
C ASN A 67 -35.84 -3.57 -11.00
N ILE A 68 -35.23 -2.50 -11.51
CA ILE A 68 -35.48 -2.00 -12.88
C ILE A 68 -34.17 -1.64 -13.58
N THR A 69 -34.18 -1.66 -14.90
CA THR A 69 -33.12 -1.06 -15.72
C THR A 69 -33.47 0.40 -16.06
N VAL A 70 -32.61 1.35 -15.69
CA VAL A 70 -32.69 2.76 -16.07
C VAL A 70 -31.68 3.05 -17.16
N ALA A 71 -32.16 3.40 -18.36
CA ALA A 71 -31.29 3.85 -19.45
C ALA A 71 -31.37 5.37 -19.62
N LEU A 72 -30.22 6.02 -19.68
CA LEU A 72 -30.10 7.48 -19.77
C LEU A 72 -29.35 7.87 -21.05
N ASP A 73 -29.99 8.71 -21.86
CA ASP A 73 -29.28 9.46 -22.90
C ASP A 73 -28.48 10.63 -22.27
N MET A 74 -27.61 11.27 -23.05
CA MET A 74 -26.91 12.49 -22.61
C MET A 74 -27.93 13.62 -22.34
N ASP A 75 -27.61 14.52 -21.40
CA ASP A 75 -28.42 15.69 -21.02
C ASP A 75 -29.77 15.37 -20.36
N THR A 76 -29.74 14.49 -19.35
CA THR A 76 -30.86 14.29 -18.41
C THR A 76 -30.48 14.78 -17.03
N THR A 77 -31.43 15.40 -16.31
CA THR A 77 -31.18 15.98 -14.98
C THR A 77 -32.18 15.46 -13.96
N MET A 78 -31.76 15.40 -12.69
CA MET A 78 -32.65 15.05 -11.58
C MET A 78 -32.41 15.99 -10.41
N ASP A 79 -33.33 16.93 -10.22
CA ASP A 79 -33.32 17.85 -9.11
C ASP A 79 -34.08 17.23 -7.92
N ILE A 80 -33.41 17.18 -6.77
CA ILE A 80 -33.98 16.64 -5.52
C ILE A 80 -34.14 17.80 -4.54
N VAL A 81 -35.36 17.97 -4.00
CA VAL A 81 -35.62 18.99 -2.97
C VAL A 81 -34.77 18.71 -1.74
N GLU A 82 -34.27 19.78 -1.11
CA GLU A 82 -33.42 19.69 0.08
C GLU A 82 -34.05 18.80 1.17
N GLY A 83 -33.24 17.91 1.76
CA GLY A 83 -33.68 16.94 2.77
C GLY A 83 -34.48 15.75 2.24
N LYS A 84 -34.65 15.62 0.91
CA LYS A 84 -35.23 14.44 0.27
C LYS A 84 -34.15 13.59 -0.37
N ASN A 85 -34.44 12.30 -0.50
CA ASN A 85 -33.50 11.31 -1.02
C ASN A 85 -34.08 10.52 -2.18
N VAL A 86 -33.21 10.10 -3.10
CA VAL A 86 -33.52 9.11 -4.11
C VAL A 86 -32.68 7.87 -3.86
N TYR A 87 -33.32 6.73 -3.65
CA TYR A 87 -32.64 5.47 -3.37
C TYR A 87 -32.87 4.46 -4.49
N TYR A 88 -31.80 3.81 -4.91
CA TYR A 88 -31.78 2.72 -5.87
C TYR A 88 -31.62 1.41 -5.10
N ASP A 89 -32.55 0.49 -5.25
CA ASP A 89 -32.42 -0.88 -4.73
C ASP A 89 -32.30 -1.87 -5.88
N SER A 90 -31.14 -2.50 -6.02
CA SER A 90 -30.93 -3.54 -7.03
C SER A 90 -31.32 -3.08 -8.44
N CYS A 91 -30.90 -1.88 -8.84
CA CYS A 91 -31.19 -1.30 -10.14
C CYS A 91 -30.02 -1.48 -11.11
N ASN A 92 -30.32 -1.60 -12.40
CA ASN A 92 -29.32 -1.57 -13.47
C ASN A 92 -29.35 -0.21 -14.18
N PHE A 93 -28.19 0.27 -14.57
CA PHE A 93 -28.02 1.52 -15.31
C PHE A 93 -27.33 1.24 -16.64
N GLU A 94 -27.87 1.85 -17.69
CA GLU A 94 -27.28 1.88 -19.02
C GLU A 94 -27.07 3.34 -19.43
N ILE A 95 -25.84 3.81 -19.34
CA ILE A 95 -25.44 5.16 -19.74
C ILE A 95 -24.42 5.00 -20.88
N SER A 96 -24.29 6.02 -21.73
CA SER A 96 -23.30 5.99 -22.81
C SER A 96 -21.91 5.61 -22.27
N GLY A 97 -21.36 4.48 -22.73
CA GLY A 97 -20.02 4.01 -22.37
C GLY A 97 -19.91 3.20 -21.07
N VAL A 98 -20.99 3.02 -20.28
CA VAL A 98 -20.94 2.23 -19.04
C VAL A 98 -22.27 1.53 -18.72
N LYS A 99 -22.17 0.30 -18.22
CA LYS A 99 -23.29 -0.43 -17.62
C LYS A 99 -22.93 -0.85 -16.21
N PHE A 100 -23.79 -0.55 -15.25
CA PHE A 100 -23.54 -0.92 -13.85
C PHE A 100 -24.83 -1.22 -13.11
N GLY A 101 -24.77 -2.11 -12.13
CA GLY A 101 -25.80 -2.29 -11.11
C GLY A 101 -25.51 -1.39 -9.91
N ALA A 102 -26.54 -0.92 -9.21
CA ALA A 102 -26.38 -0.19 -7.96
C ALA A 102 -27.50 -0.51 -6.96
N THR A 103 -27.10 -0.65 -5.70
CA THR A 103 -27.93 -0.46 -4.50
C THR A 103 -27.29 0.68 -3.74
N ALA A 104 -27.85 1.89 -3.85
CA ALA A 104 -27.18 3.11 -3.41
C ALA A 104 -28.13 4.31 -3.41
N GLN A 105 -27.72 5.39 -2.73
CA GLN A 105 -28.40 6.68 -2.80
C GLN A 105 -27.84 7.56 -3.92
N ARG A 106 -28.71 8.29 -4.64
CA ARG A 106 -28.29 9.43 -5.47
C ARG A 106 -28.01 10.63 -4.57
N TYR A 107 -26.77 11.12 -4.58
CA TYR A 107 -26.39 12.31 -3.82
C TYR A 107 -26.49 13.58 -4.68
N SER A 108 -26.05 13.49 -5.93
CA SER A 108 -26.21 14.54 -6.94
C SER A 108 -26.24 13.94 -8.34
N ASP A 109 -26.26 14.77 -9.39
CA ASP A 109 -26.21 14.30 -10.77
C ASP A 109 -24.91 13.56 -11.12
N SER A 110 -23.82 13.79 -10.38
CA SER A 110 -22.51 13.20 -10.62
C SER A 110 -21.95 12.38 -9.46
N VAL A 111 -22.70 12.25 -8.35
CA VAL A 111 -22.24 11.58 -7.12
C VAL A 111 -23.26 10.52 -6.69
N ILE A 112 -22.77 9.30 -6.50
CA ILE A 112 -23.48 8.21 -5.81
C ILE A 112 -22.97 8.17 -4.36
N LEU A 113 -23.88 8.02 -3.40
CA LEU A 113 -23.55 7.76 -2.01
C LEU A 113 -23.81 6.28 -1.69
N LEU A 114 -22.79 5.59 -1.19
CA LEU A 114 -22.92 4.27 -0.56
C LEU A 114 -22.99 4.48 0.95
N ASN A 115 -24.10 4.09 1.57
CA ASN A 115 -24.44 4.44 2.95
C ASN A 115 -24.69 3.21 3.84
N GLY A 116 -23.75 2.27 3.81
CA GLY A 116 -23.77 1.04 4.59
C GLY A 116 -24.41 -0.12 3.83
N ASP A 117 -23.69 -1.23 3.70
CA ASP A 117 -24.08 -2.43 2.92
C ASP A 117 -24.50 -2.18 1.45
N ASP A 118 -24.33 -0.94 0.96
CA ASP A 118 -24.61 -0.50 -0.39
C ASP A 118 -23.55 -1.00 -1.38
N ASN A 119 -23.91 -1.09 -2.66
CA ASN A 119 -22.96 -1.57 -3.66
C ASN A 119 -23.15 -0.97 -5.05
N ILE A 120 -22.02 -0.93 -5.78
CA ILE A 120 -21.96 -0.70 -7.22
C ILE A 120 -21.30 -1.92 -7.88
N CYS A 121 -21.92 -2.44 -8.93
CA CYS A 121 -21.35 -3.50 -9.76
C CYS A 121 -21.14 -3.00 -11.19
N ILE A 122 -19.91 -2.64 -11.57
CA ILE A 122 -19.58 -2.16 -12.92
C ILE A 122 -19.50 -3.35 -13.87
N ASN A 123 -20.56 -3.57 -14.65
CA ASN A 123 -20.72 -4.74 -15.52
C ASN A 123 -19.92 -4.60 -16.83
N SER A 124 -19.73 -3.37 -17.31
CA SER A 124 -18.83 -3.05 -18.42
C SER A 124 -18.58 -1.54 -18.52
N GLY A 125 -17.46 -1.16 -19.13
CA GLY A 125 -17.10 0.23 -19.38
C GLY A 125 -16.40 0.91 -18.21
N ILE A 126 -16.45 2.24 -18.19
CA ILE A 126 -15.75 3.08 -17.21
C ILE A 126 -16.79 3.93 -16.49
N LEU A 127 -16.95 3.77 -15.17
CA LEU A 127 -17.89 4.56 -14.39
C LEU A 127 -17.31 5.96 -14.13
N PRO A 128 -17.91 7.05 -14.65
CA PRO A 128 -17.35 8.39 -14.51
C PRO A 128 -17.85 9.13 -13.25
N MET A 129 -18.86 8.58 -12.57
CA MET A 129 -19.50 9.22 -11.42
C MET A 129 -18.67 9.05 -10.15
N TYR A 130 -18.65 10.08 -9.32
CA TYR A 130 -17.95 10.07 -8.03
C TYR A 130 -18.73 9.17 -7.08
N VAL A 131 -18.01 8.56 -6.14
CA VAL A 131 -18.61 7.72 -5.10
C VAL A 131 -18.22 8.25 -3.74
N ALA A 132 -19.20 8.77 -3.00
CA ALA A 132 -19.07 9.06 -1.58
C ALA A 132 -19.39 7.79 -0.79
N VAL A 133 -18.62 7.51 0.25
CA VAL A 133 -18.76 6.30 1.06
C VAL A 133 -18.96 6.68 2.53
N ASN A 134 -20.06 6.25 3.10
CA ASN A 134 -20.42 6.41 4.50
C ASN A 134 -20.73 5.04 5.13
N GLY A 135 -20.33 4.86 6.39
CA GLY A 135 -20.54 3.60 7.11
C GLY A 135 -19.78 2.41 6.51
N THR A 136 -20.17 1.19 6.89
CA THR A 136 -19.43 -0.05 6.60
C THR A 136 -20.18 -1.01 5.69
N GLY A 137 -19.47 -1.98 5.11
CA GLY A 137 -20.09 -3.01 4.24
C GLY A 137 -20.31 -2.55 2.80
N ASN A 138 -19.93 -1.32 2.46
CA ASN A 138 -20.05 -0.81 1.10
C ASN A 138 -19.10 -1.54 0.14
N CYS A 139 -19.53 -1.72 -1.11
CA CYS A 139 -18.74 -2.45 -2.10
C CYS A 139 -18.75 -1.79 -3.50
N ILE A 140 -17.59 -1.74 -4.14
CA ILE A 140 -17.47 -1.49 -5.59
C ILE A 140 -16.80 -2.71 -6.22
N ARG A 141 -17.49 -3.33 -7.17
CA ARG A 141 -17.03 -4.57 -7.82
C ARG A 141 -17.37 -4.62 -9.31
N GLY A 142 -16.90 -5.66 -9.98
CA GLY A 142 -17.27 -5.99 -11.36
C GLY A 142 -16.09 -5.95 -12.31
N SER A 143 -16.38 -6.03 -13.62
CA SER A 143 -15.39 -6.15 -14.69
C SER A 143 -14.98 -4.81 -15.32
N GLY A 144 -15.69 -3.73 -15.00
CA GLY A 144 -15.37 -2.40 -15.50
C GLY A 144 -14.31 -1.66 -14.67
N SER A 145 -14.01 -0.43 -15.09
CA SER A 145 -13.07 0.48 -14.42
C SER A 145 -13.80 1.64 -13.75
N MET A 146 -13.14 2.28 -12.78
CA MET A 146 -13.65 3.43 -12.05
C MET A 146 -12.88 4.70 -12.43
N ASN A 147 -13.54 5.74 -12.93
CA ASN A 147 -12.93 7.06 -13.22
C ASN A 147 -13.49 8.20 -12.39
N GLY A 148 -14.58 8.01 -11.66
CA GLY A 148 -14.95 8.93 -10.61
C GLY A 148 -14.06 8.75 -9.38
N GLU A 149 -13.87 9.82 -8.61
CA GLU A 149 -13.17 9.74 -7.34
C GLU A 149 -13.98 8.93 -6.33
N ILE A 150 -13.28 8.13 -5.52
CA ILE A 150 -13.86 7.44 -4.37
C ILE A 150 -13.46 8.22 -3.12
N ILE A 151 -14.44 8.66 -2.33
CA ILE A 151 -14.23 9.51 -1.17
C ILE A 151 -14.90 8.87 0.03
N LEU A 152 -14.09 8.38 0.97
CA LEU A 152 -14.57 7.98 2.29
C LEU A 152 -14.83 9.27 3.08
N LEU A 153 -16.03 9.39 3.64
CA LEU A 153 -16.47 10.64 4.27
C LEU A 153 -15.81 10.87 5.65
N ASP A 154 -15.51 9.80 6.38
CA ASP A 154 -14.90 9.87 7.71
C ASP A 154 -14.12 8.59 8.06
N SER A 155 -13.69 8.49 9.33
CA SER A 155 -12.93 7.37 9.86
C SER A 155 -13.72 6.07 10.05
N ASP A 156 -15.05 6.16 10.08
CA ASP A 156 -15.94 5.00 10.24
C ASP A 156 -16.38 4.44 8.87
N SER A 157 -16.12 5.18 7.79
CA SER A 157 -16.34 4.72 6.41
C SER A 157 -15.43 3.55 6.03
N GLN A 158 -16.03 2.54 5.38
CA GLN A 158 -15.33 1.41 4.79
C GLN A 158 -15.83 1.15 3.37
N ILE A 159 -14.89 0.86 2.45
CA ILE A 159 -15.18 0.37 1.10
C ILE A 159 -14.45 -0.95 0.82
N ASN A 160 -15.15 -1.92 0.25
CA ASN A 160 -14.58 -3.13 -0.31
C ASN A 160 -14.42 -2.97 -1.83
N LEU A 161 -13.22 -3.22 -2.35
CA LEU A 161 -12.89 -3.11 -3.77
C LEU A 161 -12.65 -4.49 -4.39
N SER A 162 -13.38 -4.78 -5.47
CA SER A 162 -13.26 -5.99 -6.25
C SER A 162 -13.48 -5.72 -7.75
N LEU A 163 -12.69 -4.83 -8.34
CA LEU A 163 -12.74 -4.48 -9.77
C LEU A 163 -11.72 -5.26 -10.61
N ASP A 164 -12.13 -5.85 -11.75
CA ASP A 164 -11.18 -6.42 -12.73
C ASP A 164 -10.52 -5.33 -13.59
N GLY A 165 -11.17 -4.16 -13.68
CA GLY A 165 -10.60 -2.97 -14.31
C GLY A 165 -9.84 -2.11 -13.32
N GLN A 166 -9.35 -0.97 -13.82
CA GLN A 166 -8.50 -0.07 -13.05
C GLN A 166 -9.30 0.95 -12.23
N VAL A 167 -8.70 1.44 -11.15
CA VAL A 167 -9.09 2.69 -10.50
C VAL A 167 -8.28 3.83 -11.13
N LEU A 168 -8.96 4.75 -11.80
CA LEU A 168 -8.37 5.78 -12.66
C LEU A 168 -8.31 7.17 -11.99
N LYS A 169 -8.75 7.29 -10.74
CA LYS A 169 -8.65 8.50 -9.91
C LYS A 169 -8.31 8.15 -8.47
N ASN A 170 -7.79 9.12 -7.74
CA ASN A 170 -7.37 8.93 -6.35
C ASN A 170 -8.53 8.44 -5.47
N ILE A 171 -8.17 7.66 -4.45
CA ILE A 171 -9.09 7.27 -3.39
C ILE A 171 -8.75 8.11 -2.16
N THR A 172 -9.70 8.90 -1.69
CA THR A 172 -9.55 9.73 -0.50
C THR A 172 -10.05 8.96 0.72
N LEU A 173 -9.15 8.68 1.67
CA LEU A 173 -9.44 7.79 2.80
C LEU A 173 -10.07 8.50 4.02
N ASN A 174 -9.70 9.74 4.34
CA ASN A 174 -10.21 10.52 5.49
C ASN A 174 -10.27 9.76 6.83
N GLY A 175 -9.30 8.88 7.08
CA GLY A 175 -9.20 8.03 8.27
C GLY A 175 -9.88 6.68 8.13
N GLY A 176 -10.70 6.49 7.09
CA GLY A 176 -11.47 5.27 6.86
C GLY A 176 -10.64 4.13 6.26
N ARG A 177 -11.34 3.07 5.86
CA ARG A 177 -10.74 1.79 5.46
C ARG A 177 -11.11 1.37 4.04
N CYS A 178 -10.10 1.12 3.22
CA CYS A 178 -10.25 0.44 1.93
C CYS A 178 -9.81 -1.01 2.06
N ILE A 179 -10.69 -1.97 1.76
CA ILE A 179 -10.40 -3.41 1.77
C ILE A 179 -10.27 -3.88 0.32
N LEU A 180 -9.14 -4.50 -0.02
CA LEU A 180 -8.94 -5.13 -1.31
C LEU A 180 -9.43 -6.58 -1.22
N GLU A 181 -10.48 -6.91 -1.96
CA GLU A 181 -10.99 -8.29 -2.03
C GLU A 181 -10.30 -9.11 -3.13
N LYS A 182 -9.53 -8.44 -4.00
CA LYS A 182 -8.62 -9.02 -4.98
C LYS A 182 -7.56 -7.99 -5.40
N ASP A 183 -6.64 -8.41 -6.26
CA ASP A 183 -5.61 -7.54 -6.81
C ASP A 183 -6.24 -6.31 -7.47
N THR A 184 -5.67 -5.14 -7.19
CA THR A 184 -6.23 -3.84 -7.56
C THR A 184 -5.20 -3.01 -8.30
N ASP A 185 -5.57 -2.57 -9.50
CA ASP A 185 -4.71 -1.80 -10.39
C ASP A 185 -5.07 -0.33 -10.37
N PHE A 186 -4.09 0.51 -10.05
CA PHE A 186 -4.19 1.96 -10.17
C PHE A 186 -3.76 2.43 -11.56
N GLY A 187 -4.57 3.32 -12.14
CA GLY A 187 -4.25 4.04 -13.35
C GLY A 187 -3.08 5.01 -13.17
N GLN A 188 -2.71 5.68 -14.25
CA GLN A 188 -1.59 6.62 -14.26
C GLN A 188 -1.72 7.73 -13.20
N GLY A 189 -0.72 7.86 -12.33
CA GLY A 189 -0.66 8.90 -11.30
C GLY A 189 -1.71 8.78 -10.18
N VAL A 190 -2.42 7.65 -10.11
CA VAL A 190 -3.43 7.39 -9.08
C VAL A 190 -2.75 6.91 -7.80
N GLN A 191 -3.24 7.43 -6.67
CA GLN A 191 -2.77 7.07 -5.33
C GLN A 191 -3.91 7.14 -4.31
N PHE A 192 -3.69 6.53 -3.15
CA PHE A 192 -4.44 6.88 -1.96
C PHE A 192 -4.06 8.29 -1.49
N SER A 193 -5.04 9.07 -1.05
CA SER A 193 -4.83 10.40 -0.49
C SER A 193 -5.30 10.45 0.97
N THR A 194 -4.77 11.40 1.73
CA THR A 194 -5.01 11.61 3.17
C THR A 194 -4.56 10.44 4.06
N THR A 195 -5.04 10.39 5.30
CA THR A 195 -4.72 9.31 6.24
C THR A 195 -5.74 8.18 6.12
N GLY A 196 -5.36 6.93 6.31
CA GLY A 196 -6.32 5.83 6.46
C GLY A 196 -5.70 4.44 6.39
N THR A 197 -6.54 3.42 6.34
CA THR A 197 -6.13 2.02 6.30
C THR A 197 -6.42 1.40 4.94
N VAL A 198 -5.44 0.66 4.42
CA VAL A 198 -5.60 -0.20 3.25
C VAL A 198 -5.37 -1.65 3.69
N GLN A 199 -6.42 -2.45 3.69
CA GLN A 199 -6.35 -3.86 4.04
C GLN A 199 -6.11 -4.66 2.77
N LEU A 200 -4.87 -5.09 2.58
CA LEU A 200 -4.42 -5.88 1.44
C LEU A 200 -4.85 -7.34 1.58
N GLY A 201 -4.87 -7.88 2.80
CA GLY A 201 -5.08 -9.31 3.02
C GLY A 201 -4.01 -10.14 2.30
N SER A 202 -4.39 -10.86 1.25
CA SER A 202 -3.47 -11.59 0.36
C SER A 202 -3.39 -11.01 -1.04
N SER A 203 -4.01 -9.85 -1.28
CA SER A 203 -4.09 -9.20 -2.59
C SER A 203 -2.99 -8.17 -2.78
N ASN A 204 -2.66 -7.92 -4.04
CA ASN A 204 -1.67 -6.94 -4.43
C ASN A 204 -2.33 -5.62 -4.82
N LEU A 205 -1.67 -4.53 -4.46
CA LEU A 205 -1.98 -3.19 -4.92
C LEU A 205 -0.92 -2.77 -5.92
N GLU A 206 -1.28 -2.66 -7.19
CA GLU A 206 -0.41 -2.13 -8.23
C GLU A 206 -0.57 -0.60 -8.31
N LEU A 207 0.46 0.16 -7.92
CA LEU A 207 0.44 1.62 -7.99
C LEU A 207 0.53 2.11 -9.45
N GLY A 208 0.18 3.38 -9.68
CA GLY A 208 0.21 3.98 -11.02
C GLY A 208 1.61 4.05 -11.66
N THR A 209 1.64 4.16 -12.99
CA THR A 209 2.87 4.18 -13.80
C THR A 209 3.50 5.56 -14.00
N LEU A 210 3.00 6.58 -13.31
CA LEU A 210 3.60 7.92 -13.32
C LEU A 210 4.20 8.22 -11.96
N ASP A 211 5.37 8.86 -11.96
CA ASP A 211 6.03 9.29 -10.74
C ASP A 211 5.09 10.13 -9.87
N THR A 212 4.98 9.77 -8.60
CA THR A 212 4.02 10.39 -7.68
C THR A 212 4.69 10.93 -6.43
N ASN A 213 4.09 11.99 -5.87
CA ASN A 213 4.40 12.48 -4.54
C ASN A 213 3.27 12.04 -3.60
N CYS A 214 3.58 11.17 -2.64
CA CYS A 214 2.66 10.82 -1.56
C CYS A 214 3.10 11.54 -0.27
N SER A 215 2.26 12.47 0.17
CA SER A 215 2.26 13.04 1.53
C SER A 215 1.30 12.30 2.47
N CYS A 216 0.71 11.21 1.98
CA CYS A 216 -0.32 10.41 2.62
C CYS A 216 0.22 9.61 3.81
N THR A 217 -0.63 9.37 4.81
CA THR A 217 -0.30 8.50 5.95
C THR A 217 -1.13 7.23 5.85
N ILE A 218 -0.52 6.14 5.40
CA ILE A 218 -1.24 4.91 5.08
C ILE A 218 -0.82 3.80 6.03
N TYR A 219 -1.81 3.13 6.61
CA TYR A 219 -1.62 1.87 7.33
C TYR A 219 -1.99 0.71 6.42
N PHE A 220 -1.00 -0.04 5.94
CA PHE A 220 -1.18 -1.25 5.15
C PHE A 220 -1.29 -2.46 6.07
N ASP A 221 -2.44 -3.14 6.06
CA ASP A 221 -2.67 -4.36 6.82
C ASP A 221 -2.69 -5.58 5.89
N SER A 222 -1.75 -6.51 6.09
CA SER A 222 -1.49 -7.59 5.15
C SER A 222 -1.20 -8.93 5.84
N ASN A 223 -1.71 -10.02 5.28
CA ASN A 223 -1.32 -11.39 5.66
C ASN A 223 -0.30 -11.99 4.68
N GLN A 224 -0.27 -11.50 3.43
CA GLN A 224 0.64 -11.95 2.38
C GLN A 224 0.64 -11.07 1.12
N GLY A 225 -0.20 -10.04 1.07
CA GLY A 225 -0.30 -9.12 -0.07
C GLY A 225 0.89 -8.17 -0.21
N ALA A 226 0.96 -7.52 -1.37
CA ALA A 226 2.01 -6.59 -1.74
C ALA A 226 1.51 -5.20 -2.11
N VAL A 227 2.40 -4.21 -1.98
CA VAL A 227 2.29 -2.91 -2.65
C VAL A 227 3.37 -2.89 -3.73
N ASP A 228 2.97 -2.81 -4.98
CA ASP A 228 3.86 -2.84 -6.15
C ASP A 228 4.04 -1.41 -6.70
N LEU A 229 5.29 -0.93 -6.70
CA LEU A 229 5.65 0.32 -7.35
C LEU A 229 5.80 0.07 -8.86
N ASN A 230 5.02 0.79 -9.67
CA ASN A 230 5.17 0.79 -11.13
C ASN A 230 5.88 2.05 -11.67
N SER A 231 6.31 2.94 -10.78
CA SER A 231 7.03 4.18 -11.08
C SER A 231 7.75 4.66 -9.83
N MET A 232 8.45 5.80 -9.91
CA MET A 232 9.08 6.38 -8.72
C MET A 232 8.03 6.93 -7.74
N ILE A 233 8.20 6.61 -6.45
CA ILE A 233 7.40 7.21 -5.38
C ILE A 233 8.30 8.16 -4.59
N THR A 234 7.91 9.43 -4.52
CA THR A 234 8.46 10.39 -3.55
C THR A 234 7.57 10.42 -2.32
N LEU A 235 8.04 9.86 -1.22
CA LEU A 235 7.31 9.79 0.05
C LEU A 235 7.72 10.97 0.94
N SER A 236 6.74 11.69 1.47
CA SER A 236 6.92 12.68 2.55
C SER A 236 6.00 12.42 3.74
N GLY A 237 5.03 11.52 3.60
CA GLY A 237 4.15 11.04 4.66
C GLY A 237 4.70 9.78 5.36
N MET A 238 3.80 9.04 6.00
CA MET A 238 4.15 7.84 6.78
C MET A 238 3.42 6.62 6.24
N TRP A 239 4.17 5.56 5.89
CA TRP A 239 3.60 4.25 5.59
C TRP A 239 3.89 3.30 6.75
N THR A 240 2.85 2.66 7.29
CA THR A 240 2.98 1.63 8.32
C THR A 240 2.54 0.30 7.75
N PHE A 241 3.34 -0.75 7.93
CA PHE A 241 3.08 -2.09 7.41
C PHE A 241 2.83 -3.05 8.58
N SER A 242 1.66 -3.69 8.56
CA SER A 242 1.17 -4.63 9.56
C SER A 242 1.03 -6.04 8.99
N GLY A 243 1.32 -7.04 9.83
CA GLY A 243 1.29 -8.44 9.49
C GLY A 243 2.47 -8.83 8.61
N ASN A 244 2.22 -9.50 7.49
CA ASN A 244 3.25 -10.03 6.61
C ASN A 244 3.09 -9.42 5.22
N CYS A 245 3.86 -8.35 4.95
CA CYS A 245 3.70 -7.52 3.76
C CYS A 245 4.95 -7.52 2.88
N THR A 246 4.74 -7.25 1.59
CA THR A 246 5.82 -6.94 0.65
C THR A 246 5.64 -5.54 0.10
N LEU A 247 6.70 -4.73 0.11
CA LEU A 247 6.81 -3.53 -0.69
C LEU A 247 7.76 -3.85 -1.85
N ASN A 248 7.20 -4.04 -3.03
CA ASN A 248 7.94 -4.44 -4.21
C ASN A 248 8.20 -3.23 -5.09
N GLY A 249 9.48 -2.90 -5.27
CA GLY A 249 9.91 -1.79 -6.11
C GLY A 249 9.76 -2.06 -7.60
N ASN A 250 9.73 -3.31 -8.07
CA ASN A 250 9.88 -3.63 -9.49
C ASN A 250 11.07 -2.89 -10.17
N GLY A 251 12.13 -2.62 -9.41
CA GLY A 251 13.31 -1.87 -9.84
C GLY A 251 13.17 -0.35 -9.75
N ASN A 252 12.02 0.16 -9.32
CA ASN A 252 11.74 1.59 -9.14
C ASN A 252 12.35 2.16 -7.86
N ILE A 253 12.31 3.49 -7.79
CA ILE A 253 12.87 4.28 -6.70
C ILE A 253 11.78 4.65 -5.69
N LEU A 254 12.05 4.38 -4.41
CA LEU A 254 11.35 4.99 -3.29
C LEU A 254 12.24 6.09 -2.70
N TRP A 255 11.87 7.34 -2.92
CA TRP A 255 12.59 8.51 -2.43
C TRP A 255 11.98 9.00 -1.12
N LEU A 256 12.74 8.85 -0.05
CA LEU A 256 12.38 9.31 1.29
C LEU A 256 12.73 10.79 1.44
N LYS A 257 11.72 11.65 1.58
CA LYS A 257 11.94 13.03 2.03
C LYS A 257 12.24 13.06 3.54
N PRO A 258 12.78 14.17 4.08
CA PRO A 258 13.17 14.22 5.49
C PRO A 258 12.09 13.81 6.50
N SER A 259 10.80 14.08 6.20
CA SER A 259 9.66 13.71 7.05
C SER A 259 9.10 12.31 6.79
N ALA A 260 9.59 11.60 5.77
CA ALA A 260 9.08 10.30 5.38
C ALA A 260 9.30 9.27 6.49
N GLN A 261 8.36 8.37 6.73
CA GLN A 261 8.55 7.27 7.67
C GLN A 261 7.99 5.98 7.08
N ILE A 262 8.73 4.90 7.19
CA ILE A 262 8.27 3.53 6.96
C ILE A 262 8.38 2.79 8.28
N ASN A 263 7.22 2.49 8.86
CA ASN A 263 7.13 1.75 10.11
C ASN A 263 6.73 0.31 9.82
N VAL A 264 7.39 -0.64 10.47
CA VAL A 264 6.95 -2.03 10.56
C VAL A 264 6.29 -2.22 11.90
N GLU A 265 5.00 -2.54 11.89
CA GLU A 265 4.19 -2.71 13.09
C GLU A 265 4.72 -3.84 13.98
N ARG A 266 4.33 -3.84 15.25
CA ARG A 266 4.79 -4.81 16.24
C ARG A 266 4.62 -6.25 15.77
N GLY A 267 5.68 -7.04 15.86
CA GLY A 267 5.69 -8.44 15.42
C GLY A 267 5.47 -8.68 13.91
N SER A 268 5.48 -7.62 13.09
CA SER A 268 5.21 -7.71 11.66
C SER A 268 6.50 -7.96 10.86
N ILE A 269 6.34 -8.41 9.62
CA ILE A 269 7.42 -8.66 8.66
C ILE A 269 7.17 -7.81 7.41
N LEU A 270 8.13 -6.96 7.07
CA LEU A 270 8.15 -6.22 5.81
C LEU A 270 9.29 -6.73 4.91
N ARG A 271 8.93 -7.20 3.71
CA ARG A 271 9.91 -7.46 2.64
C ARG A 271 10.03 -6.23 1.75
N LEU A 272 11.25 -5.72 1.62
CA LEU A 272 11.61 -4.69 0.65
C LEU A 272 12.22 -5.40 -0.55
N LEU A 273 11.44 -5.59 -1.61
CA LEU A 273 11.79 -6.42 -2.76
C LEU A 273 12.12 -5.56 -3.98
N ASN A 274 13.26 -5.82 -4.64
CA ASN A 274 13.65 -5.16 -5.88
C ASN A 274 13.49 -3.62 -5.81
N LEU A 275 13.92 -3.05 -4.69
CA LEU A 275 13.64 -1.66 -4.33
C LEU A 275 14.92 -0.82 -4.31
N ARG A 276 14.88 0.36 -4.91
CA ARG A 276 15.95 1.37 -4.82
C ARG A 276 15.52 2.47 -3.85
N ILE A 277 16.08 2.46 -2.65
CA ILE A 277 15.75 3.40 -1.58
C ILE A 277 16.69 4.59 -1.68
N LYS A 278 16.14 5.79 -1.91
CA LYS A 278 16.92 7.03 -1.98
C LYS A 278 16.74 7.85 -0.72
N ASP A 279 17.84 8.42 -0.25
CA ASP A 279 17.95 9.32 0.90
C ASP A 279 17.54 8.63 2.21
N LEU A 280 18.05 7.41 2.42
CA LEU A 280 17.93 6.74 3.71
C LEU A 280 18.82 7.44 4.75
N SER A 281 18.27 7.75 5.91
CA SER A 281 18.98 8.36 7.03
C SER A 281 18.15 8.19 8.31
N GLY A 282 18.72 8.58 9.46
CA GLY A 282 18.06 8.57 10.77
C GLY A 282 17.37 7.23 11.04
N SER A 283 16.09 7.28 11.35
CA SER A 283 15.23 6.10 11.53
C SER A 283 14.05 6.13 10.54
N ASN A 284 14.28 6.57 9.29
CA ASN A 284 13.20 6.74 8.32
C ASN A 284 12.56 5.40 7.89
N ILE A 285 13.24 4.27 8.10
CA ILE A 285 12.68 2.92 8.03
C ILE A 285 12.97 2.25 9.37
N LYS A 286 11.96 1.69 10.06
CA LYS A 286 12.16 1.11 11.41
C LYS A 286 11.06 0.11 11.80
N CYS A 287 11.37 -0.76 12.75
CA CYS A 287 10.37 -1.56 13.46
C CYS A 287 9.83 -0.78 14.68
N LEU A 288 8.58 -1.04 15.07
CA LEU A 288 7.97 -0.47 16.27
C LEU A 288 8.21 -1.29 17.54
N ASP A 289 8.72 -2.52 17.40
CA ASP A 289 9.24 -3.34 18.50
C ASP A 289 10.29 -4.34 18.02
N ASN A 290 10.87 -5.06 18.98
CA ASN A 290 11.90 -6.07 18.74
C ASN A 290 11.39 -7.34 18.03
N ALA A 291 10.08 -7.58 18.00
CA ALA A 291 9.51 -8.69 17.26
C ALA A 291 9.38 -8.39 15.75
N GLY A 292 9.40 -7.11 15.36
CA GLY A 292 9.35 -6.66 13.98
C GLY A 292 10.57 -7.07 13.15
N THR A 293 10.36 -7.35 11.87
CA THR A 293 11.40 -7.79 10.93
C THR A 293 11.35 -7.02 9.61
N ILE A 294 12.50 -6.51 9.15
CA ILE A 294 12.67 -5.92 7.81
C ILE A 294 13.58 -6.82 6.98
N ILE A 295 13.12 -7.33 5.84
CA ILE A 295 13.92 -8.19 4.96
C ILE A 295 14.21 -7.44 3.66
N PHE A 296 15.48 -7.13 3.41
CA PHE A 296 15.95 -6.59 2.14
C PHE A 296 16.15 -7.73 1.14
N MET A 297 15.45 -7.65 0.01
CA MET A 297 15.46 -8.65 -1.04
C MET A 297 15.83 -8.01 -2.38
N ASP A 298 17.03 -8.28 -2.88
CA ASP A 298 17.57 -7.66 -4.12
C ASP A 298 17.37 -6.14 -4.14
N SER A 299 17.81 -5.47 -3.08
CA SER A 299 17.52 -4.06 -2.85
C SER A 299 18.79 -3.22 -2.74
N LYS A 300 18.67 -1.92 -2.97
CA LYS A 300 19.78 -0.97 -2.90
C LYS A 300 19.35 0.26 -2.16
N THR A 301 20.26 0.86 -1.39
CA THR A 301 20.00 2.14 -0.73
C THR A 301 21.11 3.15 -0.96
N MET A 302 20.75 4.42 -1.07
CA MET A 302 21.66 5.56 -1.00
C MET A 302 21.43 6.26 0.34
N LEU A 303 22.47 6.26 1.19
CA LEU A 303 22.48 7.02 2.42
C LEU A 303 22.57 8.53 2.13
N SER A 304 21.91 9.33 2.96
CA SER A 304 21.96 10.80 2.95
C SER A 304 22.33 11.40 4.31
N GLY A 305 22.82 10.53 5.19
CA GLY A 305 23.13 10.75 6.59
C GLY A 305 23.18 9.39 7.28
N ASP A 306 23.68 9.36 8.52
CA ASP A 306 23.75 8.13 9.29
C ASP A 306 22.35 7.52 9.47
N TYR A 307 22.21 6.25 9.11
CA TYR A 307 20.99 5.46 9.32
C TYR A 307 21.17 4.57 10.54
N ILE A 308 20.17 4.53 11.41
CA ILE A 308 20.17 3.81 12.68
C ILE A 308 19.09 2.74 12.62
N PHE A 309 19.52 1.49 12.78
CA PHE A 309 18.65 0.34 12.97
C PHE A 309 18.74 -0.11 14.44
N ASP A 310 17.85 0.38 15.29
CA ASP A 310 17.88 0.22 16.75
C ASP A 310 16.83 -0.75 17.33
N THR A 311 15.86 -1.15 16.51
CA THR A 311 14.67 -1.88 16.95
C THR A 311 14.32 -2.98 15.96
N GLY A 312 14.02 -4.18 16.46
CA GLY A 312 13.69 -5.34 15.62
C GLY A 312 14.91 -5.98 14.98
N LYS A 313 14.69 -6.83 13.98
CA LYS A 313 15.76 -7.51 13.24
C LYS A 313 15.67 -7.23 11.76
N PHE A 314 16.80 -7.26 11.07
CA PHE A 314 16.81 -7.24 9.62
C PHE A 314 17.25 -8.58 9.02
N GLY A 315 16.83 -8.83 7.79
CA GLY A 315 17.28 -9.93 6.96
C GLY A 315 17.84 -9.42 5.65
N VAL A 316 18.87 -10.08 5.11
CA VAL A 316 19.34 -9.90 3.73
C VAL A 316 19.14 -11.20 2.98
N ASN A 317 18.35 -11.15 1.90
CA ASN A 317 18.09 -12.28 1.03
C ASN A 317 18.42 -11.89 -0.41
N ILE A 318 19.31 -12.64 -1.06
CA ILE A 318 19.94 -12.30 -2.35
C ILE A 318 20.98 -11.18 -2.18
N ASP A 319 20.61 -9.92 -2.37
CA ASP A 319 21.53 -8.78 -2.33
C ASP A 319 20.91 -7.60 -1.58
N PHE A 320 21.72 -6.96 -0.74
CA PHE A 320 21.46 -5.62 -0.24
C PHE A 320 22.71 -4.75 -0.38
N GLU A 321 22.62 -3.70 -1.21
CA GLU A 321 23.74 -2.80 -1.48
C GLU A 321 23.53 -1.43 -0.84
N VAL A 322 24.51 -0.98 -0.05
CA VAL A 322 24.50 0.31 0.65
C VAL A 322 25.50 1.25 0.00
N TYR A 323 25.01 2.39 -0.51
CA TYR A 323 25.79 3.46 -1.14
C TYR A 323 25.76 4.74 -0.29
N GLY A 324 26.68 5.66 -0.57
CA GLY A 324 26.79 6.95 0.13
C GLY A 324 28.15 7.08 0.81
N THR A 325 28.26 7.99 1.78
CA THR A 325 29.49 8.19 2.57
C THR A 325 29.26 8.11 4.08
N ASP A 326 28.03 7.78 4.47
CA ASP A 326 27.58 7.79 5.86
C ASP A 326 27.57 6.37 6.44
N LYS A 327 27.10 6.26 7.69
CA LYS A 327 27.06 4.99 8.42
C LYS A 327 25.69 4.32 8.29
N PHE A 328 25.71 3.00 8.11
CA PHE A 328 24.63 2.12 8.54
C PHE A 328 24.97 1.62 9.95
N ILE A 329 24.25 2.08 10.95
CA ILE A 329 24.49 1.77 12.36
C ILE A 329 23.51 0.69 12.80
N TYR A 330 24.04 -0.49 13.11
CA TYR A 330 23.32 -1.55 13.77
C TYR A 330 23.39 -1.36 15.28
N SER A 331 22.27 -0.98 15.89
CA SER A 331 22.14 -0.77 17.34
C SER A 331 20.95 -1.52 17.92
N SER A 332 20.46 -2.55 17.23
CA SER A 332 19.41 -3.42 17.74
C SER A 332 19.97 -4.46 18.70
N PRO A 333 19.25 -4.81 19.79
CA PRO A 333 19.60 -5.93 20.65
C PRO A 333 19.19 -7.31 20.09
N GLU A 334 18.54 -7.35 18.92
CA GLU A 334 18.06 -8.60 18.31
C GLU A 334 19.09 -9.20 17.36
N ILE A 335 18.86 -10.44 16.92
CA ILE A 335 19.72 -11.10 15.92
C ILE A 335 19.19 -10.81 14.51
N SER A 336 20.05 -10.25 13.65
CA SER A 336 19.80 -10.05 12.23
C SER A 336 20.53 -11.08 11.37
N ASP A 337 19.95 -11.40 10.22
CA ASP A 337 20.34 -12.55 9.40
C ASP A 337 20.78 -12.16 7.99
N ILE A 338 21.95 -12.65 7.57
CA ILE A 338 22.37 -12.66 6.17
C ILE A 338 22.13 -14.08 5.66
N TYR A 339 21.07 -14.30 4.87
CA TYR A 339 20.65 -15.64 4.49
C TYR A 339 21.69 -16.37 3.61
N MET A 340 21.60 -17.70 3.56
CA MET A 340 22.48 -18.52 2.72
C MET A 340 22.55 -17.99 1.28
N CYS A 341 23.77 -17.91 0.74
CA CYS A 341 24.05 -17.37 -0.60
C CYS A 341 23.63 -15.89 -0.81
N SER A 342 23.41 -15.13 0.27
CA SER A 342 23.06 -13.70 0.20
C SER A 342 24.25 -12.81 0.54
N ASN A 343 24.23 -11.58 0.03
CA ASN A 343 25.34 -10.63 0.18
C ASN A 343 24.85 -9.30 0.74
N LEU A 344 25.40 -8.91 1.89
CA LEU A 344 25.30 -7.55 2.42
C LEU A 344 26.53 -6.77 1.94
N LYS A 345 26.33 -5.76 1.09
CA LYS A 345 27.42 -5.06 0.40
C LYS A 345 27.48 -3.60 0.78
N PHE A 346 28.65 -3.15 1.21
CA PHE A 346 28.95 -1.75 1.50
C PHE A 346 29.86 -1.18 0.42
N MET A 347 29.39 -0.13 -0.24
CA MET A 347 30.02 0.49 -1.39
C MET A 347 31.00 1.60 -0.97
N PRO A 348 31.80 2.17 -1.90
CA PRO A 348 32.90 3.06 -1.55
C PRO A 348 32.49 4.23 -0.65
N GLY A 349 33.24 4.41 0.44
CA GLY A 349 33.03 5.48 1.42
C GLY A 349 31.99 5.18 2.51
N THR A 350 31.19 4.12 2.38
CA THR A 350 30.22 3.76 3.42
C THR A 350 30.86 3.07 4.61
N THR A 351 30.16 3.09 5.74
CA THR A 351 30.56 2.36 6.97
C THR A 351 29.42 1.48 7.46
N PHE A 352 29.68 0.20 7.70
CA PHE A 352 28.83 -0.63 8.54
C PHE A 352 29.32 -0.54 9.98
N SER A 353 28.44 -0.14 10.90
CA SER A 353 28.79 0.07 12.30
C SER A 353 28.02 -0.89 13.21
N TYR A 354 28.72 -1.72 13.96
CA TYR A 354 28.15 -2.62 14.95
C TYR A 354 28.21 -1.98 16.34
N GLU A 355 27.08 -1.45 16.80
CA GLU A 355 26.94 -0.64 18.02
C GLU A 355 25.70 -1.05 18.85
N PRO A 356 25.47 -2.35 19.16
CA PRO A 356 24.32 -2.75 19.96
C PRO A 356 24.41 -2.20 21.39
N PRO A 357 23.26 -1.94 22.04
CA PRO A 357 23.19 -1.42 23.42
C PRO A 357 23.49 -2.49 24.47
N ILE A 358 23.64 -3.74 24.05
CA ILE A 358 23.97 -4.89 24.89
C ILE A 358 25.34 -5.43 24.50
N ALA A 359 26.08 -5.98 25.48
CA ALA A 359 27.39 -6.57 25.28
C ALA A 359 27.29 -7.98 24.64
N ASP A 360 26.69 -8.04 23.47
CA ASP A 360 26.56 -9.27 22.66
C ASP A 360 27.30 -9.09 21.33
N LYS A 361 28.13 -10.07 20.98
CA LYS A 361 28.97 -10.06 19.78
C LYS A 361 28.35 -10.81 18.60
N GLU A 362 27.26 -11.55 18.81
CA GLU A 362 26.73 -12.54 17.86
C GLU A 362 25.38 -12.11 17.24
N LEU A 363 25.08 -10.80 17.22
CA LEU A 363 23.80 -10.28 16.72
C LEU A 363 23.72 -10.16 15.19
N ILE A 364 24.81 -10.44 14.46
CA ILE A 364 24.80 -10.61 13.00
C ILE A 364 25.12 -12.06 12.67
N ARG A 365 24.12 -12.80 12.16
CA ARG A 365 24.24 -14.21 11.83
C ARG A 365 24.28 -14.44 10.33
N PHE A 366 25.14 -15.36 9.92
CA PHE A 366 25.31 -15.78 8.53
C PHE A 366 24.64 -17.14 8.32
N GLY A 367 23.84 -17.26 7.27
CA GLY A 367 23.05 -18.45 6.96
C GLY A 367 23.88 -19.62 6.42
N GLY A 368 25.17 -19.42 6.11
CA GLY A 368 26.09 -20.49 5.73
C GLY A 368 27.42 -19.99 5.15
N SER A 369 28.29 -20.90 4.72
CA SER A 369 29.61 -20.54 4.18
C SER A 369 29.58 -19.68 2.91
N LYS A 370 28.42 -19.54 2.27
CA LYS A 370 28.20 -18.73 1.07
C LYS A 370 27.50 -17.39 1.32
N SER A 371 27.08 -17.09 2.55
CA SER A 371 26.61 -15.74 2.88
C SER A 371 27.79 -14.80 3.10
N LYS A 372 27.69 -13.58 2.59
CA LYS A 372 28.80 -12.63 2.53
C LYS A 372 28.47 -11.28 3.16
N LEU A 373 29.46 -10.73 3.85
CA LEU A 373 29.61 -9.31 4.09
C LEU A 373 30.68 -8.82 3.11
N CYS A 374 30.32 -7.92 2.19
CA CYS A 374 31.23 -7.39 1.18
C CYS A 374 31.60 -5.95 1.51
N LEU A 375 32.89 -5.64 1.60
CA LEU A 375 33.41 -4.28 1.72
C LEU A 375 34.11 -3.90 0.42
N ASN A 376 33.68 -2.81 -0.22
CA ASN A 376 34.31 -2.27 -1.42
C ASN A 376 34.69 -0.81 -1.17
N ASP A 377 35.97 -0.53 -0.87
CA ASP A 377 36.44 0.77 -0.37
C ASP A 377 35.60 1.26 0.83
N ALA A 378 35.16 0.33 1.68
CA ALA A 378 34.22 0.56 2.77
C ALA A 378 34.84 0.21 4.14
N THR A 379 34.18 0.64 5.22
CA THR A 379 34.63 0.41 6.59
C THR A 379 33.69 -0.51 7.35
N LEU A 380 34.22 -1.54 8.00
CA LEU A 380 33.56 -2.24 9.10
C LEU A 380 34.03 -1.62 10.42
N HIS A 381 33.10 -1.12 11.22
CA HIS A 381 33.36 -0.52 12.52
C HIS A 381 32.66 -1.32 13.64
N THR A 382 33.33 -1.48 14.78
CA THR A 382 32.70 -1.96 16.02
C THR A 382 33.16 -1.13 17.21
N THR A 383 32.27 -0.98 18.19
CA THR A 383 32.55 -0.35 19.48
C THR A 383 33.29 -1.31 20.43
N THR A 384 33.40 -0.95 21.71
CA THR A 384 33.91 -1.83 22.77
C THR A 384 33.05 -3.07 23.00
N THR A 385 31.86 -3.19 22.40
CA THR A 385 31.11 -4.45 22.42
C THR A 385 31.87 -5.59 21.72
N GLY A 386 32.65 -5.27 20.69
CA GLY A 386 33.27 -6.25 19.80
C GLY A 386 32.25 -6.85 18.83
N LEU A 387 32.72 -7.79 17.99
CA LEU A 387 31.89 -8.44 16.99
C LEU A 387 32.45 -9.83 16.72
N LYS A 388 31.61 -10.85 16.73
CA LYS A 388 32.02 -12.22 16.45
C LYS A 388 31.32 -12.70 15.20
N LEU A 389 32.13 -13.05 14.21
CA LEU A 389 31.69 -13.51 12.91
C LEU A 389 32.00 -15.00 12.81
N THR A 390 30.95 -15.81 12.77
CA THR A 390 31.03 -17.27 12.59
C THR A 390 30.21 -17.65 11.39
N VAL A 391 30.70 -18.64 10.62
CA VAL A 391 30.03 -19.13 9.40
C VAL A 391 29.96 -18.04 8.32
N GLY A 392 30.39 -18.30 7.10
CA GLY A 392 30.31 -17.31 6.00
C GLY A 392 31.63 -16.63 5.68
N MET A 393 31.54 -15.43 5.10
CA MET A 393 32.69 -14.80 4.43
C MET A 393 32.66 -13.28 4.50
N LEU A 394 33.83 -12.69 4.75
CA LEU A 394 34.14 -11.30 4.48
C LEU A 394 34.84 -11.21 3.13
N GLU A 395 34.18 -10.63 2.14
CA GLU A 395 34.74 -10.37 0.81
C GLU A 395 35.24 -8.93 0.73
N LEU A 396 36.47 -8.74 0.27
CA LEU A 396 37.13 -7.43 0.29
C LEU A 396 37.51 -6.98 -1.12
N SER A 397 37.19 -5.74 -1.45
CA SER A 397 37.58 -5.04 -2.66
C SER A 397 38.09 -3.63 -2.32
N GLY A 398 38.93 -3.08 -3.19
CA GLY A 398 39.51 -1.74 -3.01
C GLY A 398 40.35 -1.64 -1.73
N ASN A 399 40.39 -0.45 -1.14
CA ASN A 399 41.03 -0.16 0.13
C ASN A 399 39.99 -0.14 1.26
N SER A 400 39.64 -1.34 1.72
CA SER A 400 38.65 -1.55 2.78
C SER A 400 39.30 -1.54 4.16
N LYS A 401 38.53 -1.13 5.16
CA LYS A 401 39.01 -0.94 6.54
C LYS A 401 38.22 -1.78 7.53
N ILE A 402 38.90 -2.25 8.57
CA ILE A 402 38.26 -2.69 9.80
C ILE A 402 38.79 -1.85 10.96
N VAL A 403 37.87 -1.25 11.69
CA VAL A 403 38.13 -0.36 12.82
C VAL A 403 37.42 -0.91 14.04
N SER A 404 38.14 -1.04 15.14
CA SER A 404 37.57 -1.43 16.43
C SER A 404 38.00 -0.46 17.52
N ASP A 405 37.05 -0.08 18.37
CA ASP A 405 37.28 0.71 19.58
C ASP A 405 37.77 -0.15 20.77
N ALA A 406 37.94 -1.45 20.56
CA ALA A 406 38.37 -2.39 21.60
C ALA A 406 39.69 -1.96 22.26
N THR A 407 39.72 -2.07 23.58
CA THR A 407 40.88 -1.79 24.42
C THR A 407 41.47 -3.05 25.07
N CYS A 408 40.78 -4.18 24.91
CA CYS A 408 41.22 -5.50 25.38
C CYS A 408 40.62 -6.64 24.54
N ASP A 409 41.14 -7.85 24.72
CA ASP A 409 40.76 -9.03 23.92
C ASP A 409 39.29 -9.43 24.09
N SER A 410 38.67 -9.18 25.25
CA SER A 410 37.24 -9.46 25.45
C SER A 410 36.33 -8.55 24.64
N GLU A 411 36.85 -7.47 24.07
CA GLU A 411 36.14 -6.50 23.23
C GLU A 411 36.50 -6.67 21.73
N ALA A 412 37.35 -7.65 21.40
CA ALA A 412 37.88 -7.83 20.05
C ALA A 412 36.82 -8.18 19.00
N ILE A 413 37.18 -7.93 17.73
CA ILE A 413 36.56 -8.61 16.59
C ILE A 413 37.10 -10.04 16.51
N GLU A 414 36.21 -11.01 16.49
CA GLU A 414 36.52 -12.45 16.48
C GLU A 414 36.06 -13.10 15.18
N PHE A 415 36.94 -13.88 14.55
CA PHE A 415 36.62 -14.69 13.37
C PHE A 415 36.61 -16.17 13.74
N GLY A 416 35.47 -16.84 13.62
CA GLY A 416 35.29 -18.23 14.07
C GLY A 416 34.96 -18.35 15.57
N ASP A 417 34.75 -19.58 16.04
CA ASP A 417 34.37 -19.88 17.42
C ASP A 417 35.40 -20.67 18.23
N GLY A 418 36.47 -21.15 17.59
CA GLY A 418 37.54 -21.95 18.21
C GLY A 418 37.15 -23.38 18.54
N ILE A 419 35.95 -23.83 18.13
CA ILE A 419 35.38 -25.12 18.53
C ILE A 419 35.19 -26.04 17.32
N ASN A 420 34.61 -25.53 16.22
CA ASN A 420 34.23 -26.36 15.08
C ASN A 420 34.61 -25.71 13.75
N ILE A 421 35.24 -26.47 12.85
CA ILE A 421 35.58 -26.03 11.49
C ILE A 421 34.35 -25.53 10.70
N ALA A 422 33.15 -26.04 11.01
CA ALA A 422 31.89 -25.59 10.40
C ALA A 422 31.57 -24.13 10.73
N ASN A 423 32.08 -23.61 11.85
CA ASN A 423 31.88 -22.25 12.34
C ASN A 423 33.02 -21.29 11.94
N ASN A 424 34.00 -21.78 11.18
CA ASN A 424 35.04 -20.92 10.63
C ASN A 424 34.43 -19.82 9.75
N PHE A 425 35.03 -18.65 9.83
CA PHE A 425 34.68 -17.50 9.02
C PHE A 425 35.81 -17.17 8.04
N SER A 426 35.48 -17.13 6.75
CA SER A 426 36.44 -16.93 5.68
C SER A 426 36.70 -15.44 5.43
N ILE A 427 37.93 -15.08 5.10
CA ILE A 427 38.29 -13.75 4.62
C ILE A 427 38.83 -13.91 3.19
N GLU A 428 38.15 -13.30 2.21
CA GLU A 428 38.46 -13.41 0.79
C GLU A 428 38.79 -12.03 0.19
N PRO A 429 40.08 -11.64 0.17
CA PRO A 429 40.49 -10.47 -0.58
C PRO A 429 40.47 -10.73 -2.09
N LEU A 430 39.71 -9.90 -2.82
CA LEU A 430 39.71 -9.91 -4.29
C LEU A 430 41.02 -9.31 -4.83
N SER A 431 41.23 -9.44 -6.15
CA SER A 431 42.44 -8.94 -6.80
C SER A 431 42.69 -7.46 -6.50
N SER A 432 43.87 -7.15 -5.97
CA SER A 432 44.29 -5.79 -5.56
C SER A 432 43.56 -5.20 -4.35
N ALA A 433 42.78 -6.00 -3.61
CA ALA A 433 42.20 -5.56 -2.36
C ALA A 433 43.29 -5.29 -1.31
N ILE A 434 43.12 -4.20 -0.56
CA ILE A 434 43.90 -3.85 0.62
C ILE A 434 42.94 -3.90 1.81
N LEU A 435 43.35 -4.63 2.84
CA LEU A 435 42.69 -4.62 4.14
C LEU A 435 43.54 -3.83 5.13
N ASP A 436 43.03 -2.69 5.57
CA ASP A 436 43.64 -1.87 6.61
C ASP A 436 42.96 -2.17 7.95
N LEU A 437 43.74 -2.74 8.88
CA LEU A 437 43.35 -2.95 10.27
C LEU A 437 43.79 -1.74 11.08
N SER A 438 43.03 -0.65 11.00
CA SER A 438 43.50 0.66 11.44
C SER A 438 43.63 0.79 12.96
N SER A 439 42.80 0.11 13.74
CA SER A 439 42.83 0.11 15.21
C SER A 439 42.04 -1.04 15.84
N GLY A 440 42.36 -1.35 17.09
CA GLY A 440 41.61 -2.26 17.97
C GLY A 440 42.23 -3.65 18.14
N HIS A 441 41.45 -4.58 18.69
CA HIS A 441 41.85 -5.96 18.94
C HIS A 441 41.16 -6.91 17.95
N PHE A 442 41.93 -7.86 17.41
CA PHE A 442 41.47 -8.83 16.42
C PHE A 442 41.91 -10.23 16.84
N ILE A 443 40.97 -11.18 16.87
CA ILE A 443 41.22 -12.57 17.25
C ILE A 443 40.77 -13.49 16.11
N ASN A 444 41.67 -14.37 15.68
CA ASN A 444 41.34 -15.44 14.75
C ASN A 444 41.12 -16.74 15.54
N ASN A 445 39.86 -17.13 15.66
CA ASN A 445 39.37 -18.35 16.30
C ASN A 445 38.96 -19.43 15.27
N ASN A 446 39.43 -19.33 14.02
CA ASN A 446 39.22 -20.41 13.05
C ASN A 446 39.99 -21.68 13.46
N VAL A 447 39.34 -22.83 13.36
CA VAL A 447 39.93 -24.15 13.62
C VAL A 447 40.64 -24.68 12.36
N VAL A 448 41.82 -25.26 12.54
CA VAL A 448 42.65 -25.84 11.46
C VAL A 448 42.28 -27.30 11.19
#